data_AF-A0A433ZZQ4-F1
#
_entry.id   AF-A0A433ZZQ4-F1
#
_cell.length_a   1.000
_cell.length_b   1.000
_cell.length_c   1.000
_cell.angle_alpha   90.00
_cell.angle_beta   90.00
_cell.angle_gamma   90.00
#
_symmetry.space_group_name_H-M   'P 1'
#
loop_
_entity.id
_entity.type
_entity.pdbx_description
1 polymer ?
#
loop_
_entity_poly.entity_id
_entity_poly.type
_entity_poly.pdbx_seq_one_letter_code
_entity_poly.pdbx_strand_id
1 'polypeptide(L)'
;RSLALGGRLVIYASLAFLPQWSHALAGPHLFWPVIALGTLMLGCAKILENMEIGHNISHAQWDWLRDPAIQSGSWEWDHVCPSDQWKHSHNVKHHTWTNVFGKDADVGGYGL
;
A
#
# COMPACT_ATOMS: atom_id res chain seq x y z
N ARG A 1 9.79 0.98 3.54
CA ARG A 1 10.05 -0.33 2.88
C ARG A 1 10.55 -1.43 3.82
N SER A 2 11.55 -1.22 4.69
CA SER A 2 12.10 -2.28 5.57
C SER A 2 11.05 -2.95 6.49
N LEU A 3 10.09 -2.19 7.02
CA LEU A 3 9.03 -2.73 7.88
C LEU A 3 8.14 -3.76 7.14
N ALA A 4 7.83 -3.51 5.87
CA ALA A 4 7.04 -4.44 5.06
C ALA A 4 7.79 -5.75 4.80
N LEU A 5 9.09 -5.66 4.50
CA LEU A 5 9.95 -6.84 4.36
C LEU A 5 10.03 -7.62 5.69
N GLY A 6 10.29 -6.92 6.79
CA GLY A 6 10.34 -7.51 8.13
C GLY A 6 9.03 -8.21 8.50
N GLY A 7 7.88 -7.58 8.28
CA GLY A 7 6.57 -8.19 8.53
C GLY A 7 6.37 -9.48 7.75
N ARG A 8 6.74 -9.52 6.46
CA ARG A 8 6.70 -10.74 5.64
C ARG A 8 7.62 -11.84 6.17
N LEU A 9 8.84 -11.49 6.56
CA LEU A 9 9.78 -12.44 7.13
C LEU A 9 9.26 -13.03 8.45
N VAL A 10 8.64 -12.21 9.31
CA VAL A 10 8.01 -12.68 10.55
C VAL A 10 6.82 -13.60 10.26
N ILE A 11 5.99 -13.27 9.26
CA ILE A 11 4.90 -14.15 8.80
C ILE A 11 5.47 -15.50 8.36
N TYR A 12 6.51 -15.53 7.53
CA TYR A 12 7.12 -16.78 7.09
C TYR A 12 7.81 -17.54 8.21
N ALA A 13 8.43 -16.84 9.17
CA ALA A 13 9.01 -17.46 10.35
C ALA A 13 7.95 -18.19 11.20
N SER A 14 6.69 -17.72 11.20
CA SER A 14 5.59 -18.42 11.88
C SER A 14 5.40 -19.86 11.40
N LEU A 15 5.75 -20.17 10.14
CA LEU A 15 5.63 -21.52 9.59
C LEU A 15 6.50 -22.54 10.34
N ALA A 16 7.58 -22.10 10.98
CA ALA A 16 8.41 -22.93 11.85
C ALA A 16 7.73 -23.28 13.19
N PHE A 17 6.57 -22.71 13.52
CA PHE A 17 5.86 -23.00 14.78
C PHE A 17 4.53 -23.72 14.56
N LEU A 18 4.24 -24.14 13.32
CA LEU A 18 3.00 -24.82 13.01
C LEU A 18 2.79 -26.07 13.89
N PRO A 19 1.56 -26.34 14.38
CA PRO A 19 1.31 -27.44 15.31
C PRO A 19 1.62 -28.85 14.78
N GLN A 20 1.74 -29.04 13.46
CA GLN A 20 2.09 -30.34 12.87
C GLN A 20 3.58 -30.71 12.99
N TRP A 21 4.45 -29.77 13.37
CA TRP A 21 5.87 -30.08 13.55
C TRP A 21 6.12 -30.81 14.87
N SER A 22 7.18 -31.62 14.91
CA SER A 22 7.50 -32.49 16.05
C SER A 22 8.48 -31.87 17.07
N HIS A 23 8.97 -30.64 16.84
CA HIS A 23 9.92 -30.00 17.74
C HIS A 23 9.24 -29.27 18.90
N ALA A 24 9.96 -29.05 20.01
CA ALA A 24 9.39 -28.52 21.26
C ALA A 24 8.72 -27.14 21.14
N LEU A 25 9.13 -26.32 20.17
CA LEU A 25 8.55 -24.99 19.93
C LEU A 25 7.32 -25.02 18.99
N ALA A 26 6.91 -26.18 18.50
CA ALA A 26 5.77 -26.30 17.61
C ALA A 26 4.48 -26.19 18.43
N GLY A 27 3.58 -25.30 18.03
CA GLY A 27 2.28 -25.21 18.68
C GLY A 27 1.56 -23.88 18.47
N PRO A 28 0.25 -23.85 18.77
CA PRO A 28 -0.60 -22.68 18.55
C PRO A 28 -0.15 -21.45 19.35
N HIS A 29 0.50 -21.68 20.50
CA HIS A 29 0.97 -20.63 21.42
C HIS A 29 2.14 -19.82 20.85
N LEU A 30 2.91 -20.34 19.90
CA LEU A 30 3.93 -19.58 19.17
C LEU A 30 3.48 -19.24 17.75
N PHE A 31 2.78 -20.16 17.07
CA PHE A 31 2.28 -19.91 15.71
C PHE A 31 1.40 -18.66 15.63
N TRP A 32 0.32 -18.61 16.42
CA TRP A 32 -0.68 -17.54 16.32
C TRP A 32 -0.11 -16.16 16.69
N PRO A 33 0.65 -16.00 17.78
CA PRO A 33 1.24 -14.69 18.09
C PRO A 33 2.27 -14.23 17.06
N VAL A 34 3.12 -15.13 16.54
CA VAL A 34 4.15 -14.77 15.57
C VAL A 34 3.54 -14.35 14.24
N ILE A 35 2.57 -15.10 13.71
CA ILE A 35 1.90 -14.71 12.47
C ILE A 35 1.13 -13.40 12.65
N ALA A 36 0.45 -13.21 13.79
CA ALA A 36 -0.27 -11.98 14.09
C ALA A 36 0.66 -10.77 14.16
N LEU A 37 1.82 -10.90 14.81
CA LEU A 37 2.84 -9.84 14.86
C LEU A 37 3.30 -9.47 13.44
N GLY A 38 3.63 -10.45 12.61
CA GLY A 38 4.05 -10.20 11.23
C GLY A 38 2.96 -9.55 10.38
N THR A 39 1.70 -9.99 10.53
CA THR A 39 0.54 -9.38 9.86
C THR A 39 0.34 -7.93 10.29
N LEU A 40 0.41 -7.63 11.59
CA LEU A 40 0.31 -6.26 12.10
C LEU A 40 1.43 -5.37 11.56
N MET A 41 2.67 -5.85 11.59
CA MET A 41 3.81 -5.11 11.01
C MET A 41 3.62 -4.82 9.52
N LEU A 42 3.20 -5.81 8.73
CA LEU A 42 2.96 -5.65 7.30
C LEU A 42 1.77 -4.71 7.04
N GLY A 43 0.69 -4.84 7.80
CA GLY A 43 -0.49 -3.97 7.72
C GLY A 43 -0.13 -2.51 8.00
N CYS A 44 0.56 -2.23 9.11
CA CYS A 44 1.05 -0.89 9.42
C CYS A 44 1.96 -0.34 8.31
N ALA A 45 2.89 -1.14 7.80
CA ALA A 45 3.76 -0.73 6.71
C ALA A 45 2.96 -0.35 5.44
N LYS A 46 1.92 -1.11 5.11
CA LYS A 46 1.08 -0.83 3.95
C LYS A 46 0.18 0.39 4.16
N ILE A 47 -0.38 0.60 5.34
CA ILE A 47 -1.17 1.82 5.64
C ILE A 47 -0.31 3.08 5.49
N LEU A 48 0.89 3.07 6.09
CA LEU A 48 1.82 4.21 6.01
C LEU A 48 2.29 4.46 4.59
N GLU A 49 2.69 3.41 3.86
CA GLU A 49 3.09 3.57 2.46
C GLU A 49 1.93 4.05 1.59
N ASN A 50 0.70 3.61 1.87
CA ASN A 50 -0.44 3.90 1.02
C ASN A 50 -0.99 5.31 1.25
N MET A 51 -1.41 5.63 2.47
CA MET A 51 -2.13 6.88 2.75
C MET A 51 -1.23 8.02 3.19
N GLU A 52 -0.17 7.72 3.95
CA GLU A 52 0.71 8.77 4.47
C GLU A 52 1.75 9.18 3.43
N ILE A 53 2.44 8.23 2.80
CA ILE A 53 3.59 8.55 1.94
C ILE A 53 3.20 8.63 0.46
N GLY A 54 2.78 7.52 -0.14
CA GLY A 54 2.59 7.41 -1.58
C GLY A 54 1.48 8.30 -2.12
N HIS A 55 0.34 8.35 -1.42
CA HIS A 55 -0.79 9.22 -1.75
C HIS A 55 -0.40 10.70 -1.73
N ASN A 56 0.20 11.17 -0.62
CA ASN A 56 0.58 12.57 -0.44
C ASN A 56 1.69 13.01 -1.42
N ILE A 57 2.70 12.18 -1.68
CA ILE A 57 3.71 12.46 -2.71
C ILE A 57 3.04 12.56 -4.08
N SER A 58 2.15 11.62 -4.41
CA SER A 58 1.48 11.61 -5.72
C SER A 58 0.52 12.80 -5.91
N HIS A 59 0.11 13.44 -4.82
CA HIS A 59 -0.60 14.72 -4.79
C HIS A 59 0.30 15.96 -4.81
N ALA A 60 1.62 15.78 -4.97
CA ALA A 60 2.61 16.85 -4.94
C ALA A 60 2.62 17.66 -3.62
N GLN A 61 2.12 17.07 -2.52
CA GLN A 61 1.96 17.75 -1.23
C GLN A 61 3.28 18.30 -0.68
N TRP A 62 4.41 17.70 -1.07
CA TRP A 62 5.74 17.99 -0.54
C TRP A 62 6.73 18.47 -1.60
N ASP A 63 6.33 18.68 -2.84
CA ASP A 63 7.24 19.10 -3.92
C ASP A 63 7.94 20.44 -3.59
N TRP A 64 7.28 21.31 -2.83
CA TRP A 64 7.84 22.57 -2.35
C TRP A 64 9.09 22.41 -1.47
N LEU A 65 9.29 21.26 -0.83
CA LEU A 65 10.50 20.96 -0.06
C LEU A 65 11.73 20.77 -0.94
N ARG A 66 11.55 20.49 -2.24
CA ARG A 66 12.63 20.19 -3.21
C ARG A 66 13.57 19.07 -2.75
N ASP A 67 13.08 18.15 -1.91
CA ASP A 67 13.81 16.94 -1.53
C ASP A 67 13.70 15.91 -2.66
N PRO A 68 14.83 15.51 -3.30
CA PRO A 68 14.82 14.57 -4.41
C PRO A 68 14.25 13.19 -4.06
N ALA A 69 14.19 12.83 -2.77
CA ALA A 69 13.66 11.55 -2.34
C ALA A 69 12.13 11.45 -2.42
N ILE A 70 11.40 12.57 -2.45
CA ILE A 70 9.93 12.60 -2.32
C ILE A 70 9.26 13.49 -3.37
N GLN A 71 9.89 13.69 -4.53
CA GLN A 71 9.30 14.46 -5.63
C GLN A 71 8.23 13.67 -6.37
N SER A 72 7.03 14.25 -6.51
CA SER A 72 5.88 13.65 -7.20
C SER A 72 6.15 13.27 -8.66
N GLY A 73 7.07 14.00 -9.31
CA GLY A 73 7.45 13.80 -10.71
C GLY A 73 8.25 12.52 -10.96
N SER A 74 9.01 12.05 -9.97
CA SER A 74 9.91 10.88 -10.09
C SER A 74 9.59 9.75 -9.11
N TRP A 75 8.71 9.98 -8.15
CA TRP A 75 8.31 8.96 -7.18
C TRP A 75 7.53 7.82 -7.87
N GLU A 76 7.96 6.59 -7.61
CA GLU A 76 7.22 5.38 -7.98
C GLU A 76 6.67 4.70 -6.73
N TRP A 77 5.35 4.76 -6.60
CA TRP A 77 4.61 4.19 -5.51
C TRP A 77 4.45 2.67 -5.68
N ASP A 78 4.76 1.90 -4.63
CA ASP A 78 4.49 0.46 -4.55
C ASP A 78 2.97 0.18 -4.43
N HIS A 79 2.26 0.37 -5.55
CA HIS A 79 0.82 0.21 -5.71
C HIS A 79 0.49 -0.76 -6.86
N VAL A 80 -0.80 -1.08 -7.05
CA VAL A 80 -1.26 -2.05 -8.07
C VAL A 80 -1.11 -1.56 -9.52
N CYS A 81 -0.80 -0.28 -9.72
CA CYS A 81 -0.60 0.33 -11.03
C CYS A 81 0.56 1.34 -10.97
N PRO A 82 1.18 1.65 -12.12
CA PRO A 82 2.17 2.71 -12.22
C PRO A 82 1.66 4.06 -11.70
N SER A 83 2.58 4.87 -11.18
CA SER A 83 2.25 6.13 -10.52
C SER A 83 1.65 7.19 -11.47
N ASP A 84 2.01 7.17 -12.75
CA ASP A 84 1.41 8.03 -13.77
C ASP A 84 -0.06 7.69 -14.05
N GLN A 85 -0.39 6.39 -14.13
CA GLN A 85 -1.77 5.92 -14.27
C GLN A 85 -2.61 6.25 -13.04
N TRP A 86 -2.02 6.09 -11.85
CA TRP A 86 -2.68 6.49 -10.61
C TRP A 86 -2.95 8.00 -10.60
N LYS A 87 -1.97 8.84 -10.91
CA LYS A 87 -2.14 10.30 -10.97
C LYS A 87 -3.19 10.71 -12.01
N HIS A 88 -3.25 10.05 -13.17
CA HIS A 88 -4.29 10.34 -14.15
C HIS A 88 -5.69 9.91 -13.67
N SER A 89 -5.83 8.69 -13.18
CA SER A 89 -7.14 8.19 -12.70
C SER A 89 -7.62 8.92 -11.45
N HIS A 90 -6.74 9.24 -10.52
CA HIS A 90 -7.10 9.84 -9.25
C HIS A 90 -7.05 11.38 -9.27
N ASN A 91 -5.97 12.01 -9.68
CA ASN A 91 -5.87 13.48 -9.61
C ASN A 91 -6.68 14.14 -10.73
N VAL A 92 -6.61 13.58 -11.95
CA VAL A 92 -7.33 14.14 -13.10
C VAL A 92 -8.78 13.65 -13.10
N LYS A 93 -9.03 12.35 -13.31
CA LYS A 93 -10.42 11.89 -13.44
C LYS A 93 -11.19 12.05 -12.12
N HIS A 94 -10.68 11.50 -11.02
CA HIS A 94 -11.43 11.53 -9.76
C HIS A 94 -11.48 12.94 -9.12
N HIS A 95 -10.37 13.62 -8.85
CA HIS A 95 -10.44 14.91 -8.16
C HIS A 95 -10.91 16.09 -9.02
N THR A 96 -10.62 16.08 -10.34
CA THR A 96 -11.00 17.21 -11.21
C THR A 96 -12.36 17.00 -11.88
N TRP A 97 -12.68 15.76 -12.25
CA TRP A 97 -13.82 15.48 -13.14
C TRP A 97 -14.89 14.56 -12.56
N THR A 98 -14.79 14.10 -11.31
CA THR A 98 -15.87 13.30 -10.70
C THR A 98 -17.18 14.07 -10.75
N ASN A 99 -18.26 13.37 -11.11
CA ASN A 99 -19.61 13.91 -11.28
C ASN A 99 -19.79 14.97 -12.36
N VAL A 100 -18.86 15.10 -13.31
CA VAL A 100 -18.99 16.03 -14.45
C VAL A 100 -19.50 15.28 -15.67
N PHE A 101 -20.69 15.66 -16.16
CA PHE A 101 -21.30 15.05 -17.36
C PHE A 101 -20.36 15.13 -18.59
N GLY A 102 -20.24 14.03 -19.32
CA GLY A 102 -19.35 13.90 -20.48
C GLY A 102 -17.85 13.83 -20.14
N LYS A 103 -17.49 13.76 -18.86
CA LYS A 103 -16.10 13.60 -18.38
C LYS A 103 -15.95 12.41 -17.43
N ASP A 104 -16.89 12.26 -16.50
CA ASP A 104 -17.02 11.09 -15.65
C ASP A 104 -17.87 10.02 -16.37
N ALA A 105 -17.32 8.81 -16.53
CA ALA A 105 -18.04 7.72 -17.17
C ALA A 105 -19.21 7.20 -16.32
N ASP A 106 -19.17 7.45 -15.00
CA ASP A 106 -20.20 7.00 -14.06
C ASP A 106 -21.43 7.93 -14.06
N VAL A 107 -21.31 9.14 -14.66
CA VAL A 107 -22.40 10.10 -14.78
C VAL A 107 -22.83 10.25 -16.24
N GLY A 108 -23.98 9.65 -16.56
CA GLY A 108 -24.55 9.64 -17.92
C GLY A 108 -24.37 8.31 -18.65
N GLY A 109 -23.56 7.38 -18.13
CA GLY A 109 -23.36 6.05 -18.71
C GLY A 109 -22.52 6.03 -19.99
N TYR A 110 -22.14 4.82 -20.42
CA TYR A 110 -21.36 4.62 -21.65
C TYR A 110 -22.17 5.01 -22.89
N GLY A 111 -21.78 6.10 -23.57
CA GLY A 111 -22.29 6.45 -24.91
C GLY A 111 -23.21 7.67 -24.99
N LEU A 112 -23.24 8.54 -23.98
CA LEU A 112 -23.84 9.89 -24.04
C LEU A 112 -22.79 10.98 -24.19
#